data_AF-A0A930RE74-F1
#
_entry.id   AF-A0A930RE74-F1
#
_cell.length_a   1.000
_cell.length_b   1.000
_cell.length_c   1.000
_cell.angle_alpha   90.00
_cell.angle_beta   90.00
_cell.angle_gamma   90.00
#
_symmetry.space_group_name_H-M   'P 1'
#
loop_
_entity.id
_entity.type
_entity.pdbx_description
1 polymer ?
#
loop_
_entity_poly.entity_id
_entity_poly.type
_entity_poly.pdbx_seq_one_letter_code
_entity_poly.pdbx_strand_id
1 'polypeptide(L)'
;MTKEIKIRNIPDDMFEQLRDISKKYNYPSFNEFMLSQVQNIVMNDGLNLYNNQFAETLSVIKEQQSQILELMLKNEISLSALNIKQDIVNDLTTNWLHFM
;
A
#
# COMPACT_ATOMS: atom_id res chain seq x y z
N MET A 1 24.20 -23.15 14.72
CA MET A 1 23.55 -24.46 14.54
C MET A 1 22.74 -24.42 13.26
N THR A 2 22.99 -25.36 12.34
CA THR A 2 22.15 -25.53 11.15
C THR A 2 20.89 -26.31 11.55
N LYS A 3 19.72 -25.88 11.09
CA LYS A 3 18.45 -26.59 11.28
C LYS A 3 17.98 -27.10 9.93
N GLU A 4 17.49 -28.34 9.88
CA GLU A 4 17.03 -28.98 8.66
C GLU A 4 15.55 -29.34 8.77
N ILE A 5 14.82 -29.18 7.67
CA ILE A 5 13.40 -29.55 7.55
C ILE A 5 13.27 -30.48 6.35
N LYS A 6 12.69 -31.67 6.57
CA LYS A 6 12.38 -32.62 5.50
C LYS A 6 10.87 -32.62 5.24
N ILE A 7 10.48 -32.19 4.05
CA ILE A 7 9.10 -32.26 3.57
C ILE A 7 8.93 -33.57 2.78
N ARG A 8 7.90 -34.36 3.10
CA ARG A 8 7.60 -35.65 2.45
C ARG A 8 6.24 -35.58 1.76
N ASN A 9 5.99 -36.53 0.86
CA ASN A 9 4.73 -36.64 0.11
C ASN A 9 4.41 -35.40 -0.73
N ILE A 10 5.44 -34.77 -1.30
CA ILE A 10 5.28 -33.72 -2.31
C ILE A 10 4.91 -34.44 -3.62
N PRO A 11 3.76 -34.15 -4.24
CA PRO A 11 3.44 -34.66 -5.57
C PRO A 11 4.50 -34.23 -6.59
N ASP A 12 4.85 -35.10 -7.52
CA ASP A 12 5.93 -34.84 -8.49
C ASP A 12 5.65 -33.60 -9.35
N ASP A 13 4.39 -33.43 -9.77
CA ASP A 13 3.92 -32.25 -10.52
C ASP A 13 4.08 -30.96 -9.71
N MET A 14 3.81 -31.00 -8.41
CA MET A 14 4.02 -29.85 -7.52
C MET A 14 5.52 -29.54 -7.36
N PHE A 15 6.37 -30.56 -7.25
CA PHE A 15 7.81 -30.36 -7.13
C PHE A 15 8.40 -29.69 -8.38
N GLU A 16 8.01 -30.15 -9.58
CA GLU A 16 8.45 -29.56 -10.83
C GLU A 16 7.96 -28.12 -10.98
N GLN A 17 6.70 -27.84 -10.65
CA GLN A 17 6.18 -26.47 -10.63
C GLN A 17 6.99 -25.55 -9.69
N LEU A 18 7.31 -26.01 -8.49
CA LEU A 18 8.16 -25.24 -7.56
C LEU A 18 9.54 -24.94 -8.16
N ARG A 19 10.14 -25.92 -8.85
CA ARG A 19 11.44 -25.74 -9.53
C ARG A 19 11.36 -24.75 -10.69
N ASP A 20 10.30 -24.82 -11.49
CA ASP A 20 10.11 -23.93 -12.62
C ASP A 20 9.88 -22.49 -12.16
N ILE A 21 9.11 -22.30 -11.09
CA ILE A 21 8.93 -20.99 -10.45
C ILE A 21 10.28 -20.46 -9.93
N SER A 22 11.06 -21.29 -9.23
CA SER A 22 12.39 -20.90 -8.74
C SER A 22 13.30 -20.38 -9.86
N LYS A 23 13.34 -21.08 -11.00
CA LYS A 23 14.10 -20.65 -12.20
C LYS A 23 13.51 -19.39 -12.83
N LYS A 24 12.19 -19.31 -12.97
CA LYS A 24 11.48 -18.16 -13.57
C LYS A 24 11.80 -16.85 -12.84
N TYR A 25 11.87 -16.89 -11.52
CA TYR A 25 12.24 -15.73 -10.70
C TYR A 25 13.75 -15.61 -10.43
N ASN A 26 14.56 -16.43 -11.11
CA ASN A 26 16.02 -16.37 -11.11
C ASN A 26 16.64 -16.44 -9.70
N TYR A 27 16.08 -17.30 -8.84
CA TYR A 27 16.64 -17.55 -7.51
C TYR A 27 18.03 -18.22 -7.63
N PRO A 28 18.99 -17.90 -6.74
CA PRO A 28 20.33 -18.46 -6.84
C PRO A 28 20.35 -19.98 -6.55
N SER A 29 19.38 -20.48 -5.79
CA SER A 29 19.16 -21.91 -5.58
C SER A 29 17.70 -22.25 -5.30
N PHE A 30 17.32 -23.50 -5.55
CA PHE A 30 16.00 -24.00 -5.16
C PHE A 30 15.80 -23.94 -3.64
N ASN A 31 16.86 -24.13 -2.85
CA ASN A 31 16.79 -24.04 -1.40
C ASN A 31 16.48 -22.61 -0.93
N GLU A 32 17.12 -21.59 -1.49
CA GLU A 32 16.81 -20.19 -1.17
C GLU A 32 15.38 -19.81 -1.57
N PHE A 33 14.90 -20.33 -2.71
CA PHE A 33 13.49 -20.18 -3.07
C PHE A 33 12.57 -20.78 -2.01
N MET A 34 12.81 -22.02 -1.58
CA MET A 34 11.98 -22.66 -0.55
C MET A 34 12.04 -21.92 0.79
N LEU A 35 13.22 -21.41 1.17
CA LEU A 35 13.40 -20.59 2.37
C LEU A 35 12.62 -19.28 2.27
N SER A 36 12.61 -18.61 1.10
CA SER A 36 11.83 -17.38 0.92
C SER A 36 10.34 -17.64 1.04
N GLN A 37 9.85 -18.78 0.56
CA GLN A 37 8.44 -19.14 0.74
C GLN A 37 8.10 -19.38 2.21
N VAL A 38 8.93 -20.08 2.98
CA VAL A 38 8.74 -20.26 4.42
C VAL A 38 8.80 -18.92 5.16
N GLN A 39 9.72 -18.04 4.79
CA GLN A 39 9.82 -16.70 5.37
C GLN A 39 8.57 -15.87 5.08
N ASN A 40 8.04 -15.94 3.86
CA ASN A 40 6.78 -15.29 3.51
C ASN A 40 5.63 -15.80 4.38
N ILE A 41 5.55 -17.10 4.66
CA ILE A 41 4.52 -17.65 5.56
C ILE A 41 4.66 -17.05 6.96
N VAL A 42 5.88 -16.98 7.50
CA VAL A 42 6.12 -16.42 8.84
C VAL A 42 5.81 -14.92 8.89
N MET A 43 6.27 -14.15 7.90
CA MET A 43 6.01 -12.70 7.82
C MET A 43 4.54 -12.37 7.67
N ASN A 44 3.76 -13.26 7.06
CA ASN A 44 2.33 -13.07 6.85
C ASN A 44 1.47 -13.75 7.92
N ASP A 45 2.06 -14.29 8.99
CA ASP A 45 1.34 -15.08 10.01
C ASP A 45 0.45 -16.19 9.41
N GLY A 46 0.91 -16.78 8.30
CA GLY A 46 0.19 -17.79 7.51
C GLY A 46 0.08 -17.48 6.01
N LEU A 47 -0.64 -18.35 5.29
CA LEU A 47 -0.94 -18.21 3.85
C LEU A 47 -2.32 -17.60 3.58
N ASN A 48 -3.04 -17.20 4.63
CA ASN A 48 -4.42 -16.74 4.48
C ASN A 48 -4.42 -15.28 4.00
N LEU A 49 -4.92 -15.05 2.79
CA LEU A 49 -5.11 -13.72 2.19
C LEU A 49 -5.94 -12.76 3.05
N TYR A 50 -6.78 -13.30 3.95
CA TYR A 50 -7.68 -12.51 4.79
C TYR A 50 -7.18 -12.35 6.23
N ASN A 51 -6.27 -13.22 6.68
CA ASN A 51 -5.66 -13.17 8.01
C ASN A 51 -4.15 -13.12 7.85
N ASN A 52 -3.64 -12.05 7.23
CA ASN A 52 -2.23 -11.74 7.25
C ASN A 52 -1.99 -10.27 7.55
N GLN A 53 -0.79 -9.97 8.06
CA GLN A 53 -0.36 -8.60 8.40
C GLN A 53 -0.49 -7.64 7.20
N PHE A 54 -0.39 -8.16 5.98
CA PHE A 54 -0.60 -7.38 4.76
C PHE A 54 -2.05 -6.89 4.60
N ALA A 55 -3.05 -7.74 4.82
CA ALA A 55 -4.46 -7.37 4.76
C ALA A 55 -4.83 -6.33 5.84
N GLU A 56 -4.29 -6.48 7.05
CA GLU A 56 -4.42 -5.50 8.13
C GLU A 56 -3.81 -4.15 7.73
N THR A 57 -2.58 -4.17 7.21
CA THR A 57 -1.88 -2.97 6.72
C THR A 57 -2.68 -2.28 5.59
N LEU A 58 -3.24 -3.05 4.67
CA LEU A 58 -4.09 -2.55 3.59
C LEU A 58 -5.36 -1.88 4.13
N SER A 59 -5.99 -2.46 5.15
CA SER A 59 -7.17 -1.89 5.80
C SER A 59 -6.85 -0.53 6.42
N VAL A 60 -5.73 -0.44 7.15
CA VAL A 60 -5.25 0.82 7.76
C VAL A 60 -4.94 1.88 6.69
N ILE A 61 -4.26 1.50 5.60
CA ILE A 61 -3.96 2.42 4.49
C ILE A 61 -5.26 2.98 3.90
N LYS A 62 -6.27 2.13 3.69
CA LYS A 62 -7.56 2.55 3.14
C LYS A 62 -8.29 3.54 4.06
N GLU A 63 -8.22 3.32 5.37
CA GLU A 63 -8.79 4.25 6.35
C GLU A 63 -8.08 5.62 6.32
N GLN A 64 -6.75 5.61 6.30
CA GLN A 64 -5.95 6.85 6.19
C GLN A 64 -6.25 7.61 4.89
N GLN A 65 -6.41 6.91 3.77
CA GLN A 65 -6.81 7.53 2.50
C GLN A 65 -8.16 8.22 2.58
N SER A 66 -9.15 7.61 3.25
CA SER A 66 -10.47 8.22 3.47
C SER A 66 -10.36 9.53 4.27
N GLN A 67 -9.55 9.54 5.33
CA GLN A 67 -9.33 10.72 6.16
C GLN A 67 -8.63 11.85 5.37
N ILE A 68 -7.65 11.51 4.53
CA ILE A 68 -6.97 12.48 3.66
C ILE A 68 -7.97 13.12 2.68
N LEU A 69 -8.85 12.33 2.07
CA LEU A 69 -9.88 12.84 1.16
C LEU A 69 -10.83 13.83 1.85
N GLU A 70 -11.27 13.53 3.08
CA GLU A 70 -12.09 14.46 3.85
C GLU A 70 -11.37 15.78 4.16
N LEU A 71 -10.09 15.72 4.51
CA LEU A 71 -9.28 16.92 4.76
C LEU A 71 -9.06 17.73 3.48
N MET A 72 -8.83 17.07 2.35
CA MET A 72 -8.71 17.74 1.04
C MET A 72 -10.00 18.47 0.68
N LEU A 73 -11.16 17.85 0.87
CA LEU A 73 -12.45 18.48 0.62
C LEU A 73 -12.67 19.72 1.50
N LYS A 74 -12.34 19.63 2.80
CA LYS A 74 -12.43 20.78 3.72
C LYS A 74 -11.51 21.93 3.30
N ASN A 75 -10.30 21.60 2.84
CA ASN A 75 -9.36 22.60 2.34
C ASN A 75 -9.86 23.26 1.06
N GLU A 76 -10.45 22.51 0.14
CA GLU A 76 -11.01 23.05 -1.11
C GLU A 76 -12.15 24.03 -0.82
N ILE A 77 -13.09 23.67 0.06
CA ILE A 77 -14.17 24.56 0.51
C ILE A 77 -13.59 25.84 1.15
N SER A 78 -12.56 25.69 1.98
CA SER A 78 -11.92 26.83 2.66
C SER A 78 -11.22 27.76 1.66
N LEU A 79 -10.54 27.21 0.65
CA LEU A 79 -9.90 27.97 -0.42
C LEU A 79 -10.93 28.70 -1.28
N SER A 80 -12.04 28.04 -1.65
CA SER A 80 -13.13 28.71 -2.37
C SER A 80 -13.70 29.88 -1.57
N ALA A 81 -13.92 29.71 -0.26
CA ALA A 81 -14.40 30.79 0.61
C ALA A 81 -13.38 31.94 0.73
N LEU A 82 -12.09 31.64 0.78
CA LEU A 82 -11.02 32.66 0.78
C LEU A 82 -10.97 33.42 -0.54
N ASN A 83 -11.09 32.74 -1.68
CA ASN A 83 -11.12 33.38 -3.00
C ASN A 83 -12.29 34.37 -3.11
N ILE A 84 -13.49 33.98 -2.68
CA ILE A 84 -14.66 34.89 -2.66
C ILE A 84 -14.37 36.14 -1.82
N LYS A 85 -13.76 35.98 -0.64
CA LYS A 85 -13.38 37.12 0.21
C LYS A 85 -12.35 38.00 -0.48
N GLN A 86 -11.40 37.42 -1.20
CA GLN A 86 -10.37 38.14 -1.92
C GLN A 86 -10.96 38.95 -3.08
N ASP A 87 -11.94 38.41 -3.81
CA ASP A 87 -12.66 39.13 -4.87
C ASP A 87 -13.38 40.36 -4.29
N ILE A 88 -14.08 40.20 -3.17
CA ILE A 88 -14.75 41.32 -2.48
C ILE A 88 -13.73 42.40 -2.07
N VAL A 89 -12.60 42.00 -1.50
CA VAL A 89 -11.55 42.95 -1.09
C VAL A 89 -10.95 43.68 -2.30
N ASN A 90 -10.73 42.98 -3.41
CA ASN A 90 -10.24 43.57 -4.66
C ASN A 90 -11.24 44.60 -5.22
N ASP A 91 -12.53 44.27 -5.24
CA ASP A 91 -13.58 45.19 -5.71
C ASP A 91 -13.65 46.44 -4.84
N LEU A 92 -13.66 46.28 -3.51
CA LEU A 92 -13.68 47.40 -2.57
C LEU A 92 -12.46 48.30 -2.72
N THR A 93 -11.27 47.69 -2.91
CA THR A 93 -10.01 48.44 -3.08
C THR A 93 -9.99 49.19 -4.40
N THR A 94 -10.44 48.55 -5.49
CA THR A 94 -10.52 49.17 -6.82
C THR A 94 -11.50 50.34 -6.83
N ASN A 95 -12.67 50.16 -6.22
CA ASN A 95 -13.65 51.23 -6.06
C ASN A 95 -13.06 52.39 -5.25
N TRP A 96 -12.40 52.10 -4.11
CA TRP A 96 -11.78 53.15 -3.29
C TRP A 96 -10.71 53.94 -4.08
N LEU A 97 -9.87 53.27 -4.85
CA LEU A 97 -8.89 53.91 -5.73
C LEU A 97 -9.53 54.77 -6.84
N HIS A 98 -10.74 54.42 -7.30
CA HIS A 98 -11.46 55.17 -8.31
C HIS A 98 -12.15 56.43 -7.75
N PHE A 99 -12.49 56.43 -6.46
CA PHE A 99 -13.13 57.57 -5.77
C PHE A 99 -12.14 58.55 -5.13
N MET A 100 -10.84 58.22 -5.07
CA MET A 100 -9.77 59.17 -4.74
C MET A 100 -9.32 59.95 -5.98
#